data_AF-W5L8P9-F1
#
_entry.id   AF-W5L8P9-F1
#
_cell.length_a   1.000
_cell.length_b   1.000
_cell.length_c   1.000
_cell.angle_alpha   90.00
_cell.angle_beta   90.00
_cell.angle_gamma   90.00
#
_symmetry.space_group_name_H-M   'P 1'
#
loop_
_entity.id
_entity.type
_entity.pdbx_description
1 polymer ?
#
loop_
_entity_poly.entity_id
_entity_poly.type
_entity_poly.pdbx_seq_one_letter_code
_entity_poly.pdbx_strand_id
1 'polypeptide(L)'
;MPPKKSGKKNTEKSSKKDGEKREKSESEEALSEGNKEFYRAQIRDLEERIEKYQHKCDELEVRQKDFSTHYNNVEREKKDIVLYLKRSLAHKEDELSDLAEKLQALQIAKDAEKESFTMQLRTLRHEFQESKDRLTTENMALAGKLASLEEFRMQKDELMALLASLKEQLEQQKQEHQTVIYNLERKAVLDNDRLKKEMQQHVAAVAAEFRRVSDSRMPETTMRAIQENVSVTAQLRQLSDRSKELLKENDYLKAREKELKRETEIMEPILNEMTKKSLGNQKVVKQLTEKCKQMHVELENFTRHKQEHQQLQDDHDALQKEHDDLRQKHESVLEKFSRKQAEAEGLQKELQAEKIQQERLEMVLQEAASALKEALREVPKEEDSEVQVYVRKSQMMQKLLAVLDSAAATGKEPALSQGGQTWPDMEPDIGHVIGPDMERRPGLRTSQQKATSCLTHFGAEDSGLITRINPSSVLSKIGPLSKSTQLHLQRKLQSQKRTKSSRLLPEEETQTLKPGNF
;
A
#
# COMPACT_ATOMS: atom_id res chain seq x y z
N MET A 1 49.55 -54.97 -7.22
CA MET A 1 49.61 -56.42 -7.55
C MET A 1 49.92 -56.59 -9.04
N PRO A 2 50.53 -57.72 -9.46
CA PRO A 2 50.56 -58.20 -10.87
C PRO A 2 49.16 -58.77 -11.26
N PRO A 3 48.87 -59.41 -12.44
CA PRO A 3 49.74 -60.16 -13.39
C PRO A 3 49.31 -60.07 -14.89
N LYS A 4 49.49 -60.99 -15.89
CA LYS A 4 50.12 -62.33 -16.09
C LYS A 4 50.29 -62.62 -17.62
N LYS A 5 51.38 -63.29 -18.05
CA LYS A 5 51.51 -64.18 -19.27
C LYS A 5 51.41 -63.55 -20.70
N SER A 6 51.91 -64.15 -21.79
CA SER A 6 52.85 -65.30 -22.00
C SER A 6 53.31 -65.52 -23.46
N GLY A 7 54.51 -66.08 -23.69
CA GLY A 7 54.83 -66.98 -24.83
C GLY A 7 56.03 -66.58 -25.75
N LYS A 8 56.61 -67.49 -26.55
CA LYS A 8 57.55 -68.60 -26.20
C LYS A 8 58.10 -69.34 -27.47
N LYS A 9 59.40 -69.23 -27.78
CA LYS A 9 60.31 -70.13 -28.59
C LYS A 9 61.62 -69.35 -28.91
N ASN A 10 62.88 -69.83 -28.89
CA ASN A 10 63.56 -71.15 -28.98
C ASN A 10 63.48 -71.81 -30.38
N THR A 11 64.54 -72.32 -31.04
CA THR A 11 65.97 -72.62 -30.71
C THR A 11 66.79 -72.63 -32.05
N GLU A 12 68.12 -72.54 -32.16
CA GLU A 12 69.20 -73.58 -32.07
C GLU A 12 70.59 -72.89 -32.31
N LYS A 13 71.70 -73.20 -31.58
CA LYS A 13 72.81 -74.17 -31.85
C LYS A 13 73.50 -74.03 -33.22
N SER A 14 74.82 -74.19 -33.40
CA SER A 14 75.91 -74.81 -32.59
C SER A 14 77.26 -74.06 -32.79
N SER A 15 78.12 -73.79 -31.79
CA SER A 15 79.23 -74.65 -31.26
C SER A 15 79.97 -75.48 -32.34
N LYS A 16 81.31 -75.60 -32.43
CA LYS A 16 82.49 -75.49 -31.52
C LYS A 16 83.70 -75.06 -32.41
N LYS A 17 84.85 -74.51 -32.00
CA LYS A 17 85.80 -74.62 -30.86
C LYS A 17 86.34 -76.02 -30.56
N ASP A 18 87.56 -76.29 -31.05
CA ASP A 18 88.66 -77.05 -30.43
C ASP A 18 89.98 -76.62 -31.15
N GLY A 19 91.20 -76.72 -30.61
CA GLY A 19 91.58 -77.03 -29.23
C GLY A 19 92.98 -77.67 -29.09
N GLU A 20 94.01 -76.88 -28.72
CA GLU A 20 95.38 -77.35 -28.36
C GLU A 20 96.19 -78.03 -29.51
N LYS A 21 97.50 -78.36 -29.40
CA LYS A 21 98.45 -78.31 -28.27
C LYS A 21 99.91 -78.01 -28.70
N ARG A 22 100.77 -77.80 -27.68
CA ARG A 22 102.20 -77.48 -27.75
C ARG A 22 103.10 -78.62 -28.29
N GLU A 23 104.19 -78.22 -28.93
CA GLU A 23 105.60 -78.66 -28.71
C GLU A 23 106.46 -77.48 -29.22
N LYS A 24 107.28 -76.75 -28.45
CA LYS A 24 108.27 -77.02 -27.37
C LYS A 24 109.65 -77.49 -27.88
N SER A 25 110.42 -76.54 -28.42
CA SER A 25 111.87 -76.64 -28.58
C SER A 25 112.53 -75.27 -28.36
N GLU A 26 113.08 -75.04 -27.17
CA GLU A 26 114.13 -74.04 -26.96
C GLU A 26 115.40 -74.80 -26.60
N SER A 27 116.37 -74.76 -27.51
CA SER A 27 117.77 -75.05 -27.23
C SER A 27 118.43 -73.78 -26.70
N GLU A 28 119.27 -73.89 -25.67
CA GLU A 28 120.09 -72.78 -25.20
C GLU A 28 121.18 -72.45 -26.24
N GLU A 29 120.87 -71.57 -27.18
CA GLU A 29 121.87 -70.85 -27.95
C GLU A 29 121.93 -69.40 -27.44
N ALA A 30 123.14 -68.89 -27.24
CA ALA A 30 123.34 -67.65 -26.49
C ALA A 30 122.77 -66.44 -27.23
N LEU A 31 121.62 -65.93 -26.75
CA LEU A 31 121.09 -64.62 -27.15
C LEU A 31 122.11 -63.54 -26.78
N SER A 32 122.90 -63.15 -27.80
CA SER A 32 123.85 -62.05 -27.79
C SER A 32 123.26 -60.81 -27.13
N GLU A 33 124.09 -59.99 -26.48
CA GLU A 33 123.62 -58.80 -25.76
C GLU A 33 122.87 -57.85 -26.69
N GLY A 34 123.28 -57.74 -27.96
CA GLY A 34 122.55 -57.01 -29.00
C GLY A 34 121.11 -57.50 -29.23
N ASN A 35 120.80 -58.79 -29.04
CA ASN A 35 119.42 -59.29 -29.10
C ASN A 35 118.62 -58.84 -27.87
N LYS A 36 119.24 -58.85 -26.67
CA LYS A 36 118.61 -58.36 -25.43
C LYS A 36 118.38 -56.85 -25.49
N GLU A 37 119.29 -56.10 -26.10
CA GLU A 37 119.15 -54.67 -26.34
C GLU A 37 118.11 -54.35 -27.43
N PHE A 38 118.05 -55.14 -28.51
CA PHE A 38 116.98 -55.08 -29.51
C PHE A 38 115.60 -55.28 -28.86
N TYR A 39 115.42 -56.32 -28.04
CA TYR A 39 114.17 -56.53 -27.32
C TYR A 39 113.88 -55.41 -26.31
N ARG A 40 114.88 -54.84 -25.62
CA ARG A 40 114.70 -53.65 -24.75
C ARG A 40 114.35 -52.38 -25.53
N ALA A 41 114.85 -52.21 -26.76
CA ALA A 41 114.47 -51.11 -27.63
C ALA A 41 113.04 -51.30 -28.16
N GLN A 42 112.68 -52.53 -28.54
CA GLN A 42 111.32 -52.89 -28.95
C GLN A 42 110.31 -52.76 -27.80
N ILE A 43 110.68 -53.13 -26.58
CA ILE A 43 109.85 -52.89 -25.38
C ILE A 43 109.60 -51.39 -25.21
N ARG A 44 110.62 -50.53 -25.31
CA ARG A 44 110.46 -49.07 -25.21
C ARG A 44 109.62 -48.45 -26.33
N ASP A 45 109.76 -48.90 -27.59
CA ASP A 45 108.89 -48.48 -28.69
C ASP A 45 107.43 -48.90 -28.42
N LEU A 46 107.20 -50.12 -27.92
CA LEU A 46 105.88 -50.59 -27.55
C LEU A 46 105.30 -49.84 -26.35
N GLU A 47 106.11 -49.51 -25.34
CA GLU A 47 105.74 -48.68 -24.18
C GLU A 47 105.37 -47.26 -24.61
N GLU A 48 106.21 -46.57 -25.39
CA GLU A 48 105.93 -45.23 -25.93
C GLU A 48 104.68 -45.24 -26.83
N ARG A 49 104.43 -46.33 -27.56
CA ARG A 49 103.22 -46.50 -28.37
C ARG A 49 101.99 -46.82 -27.52
N ILE A 50 102.13 -47.51 -26.38
CA ILE A 50 101.09 -47.69 -25.37
C ILE A 50 100.73 -46.34 -24.72
N GLU A 51 101.72 -45.54 -24.32
CA GLU A 51 101.49 -44.19 -23.76
C GLU A 51 100.77 -43.28 -24.76
N LYS A 52 101.18 -43.29 -26.04
CA LYS A 52 100.48 -42.57 -27.12
C LYS A 52 99.02 -43.03 -27.28
N TYR A 53 98.75 -44.34 -27.15
CA TYR A 53 97.37 -44.84 -27.17
C TYR A 53 96.58 -44.51 -25.89
N GLN A 54 97.21 -44.53 -24.72
CA GLN A 54 96.60 -44.12 -23.45
C GLN A 54 96.19 -42.65 -23.49
N HIS A 55 97.14 -41.75 -23.79
CA HIS A 55 96.84 -40.33 -23.99
C HIS A 55 95.76 -40.13 -25.07
N LYS A 56 95.73 -40.94 -26.13
CA LYS A 56 94.67 -40.84 -27.14
C LYS A 56 93.31 -41.32 -26.62
N CYS A 57 93.27 -42.35 -25.77
CA CYS A 57 92.05 -42.78 -25.08
C CYS A 57 91.57 -41.71 -24.10
N ASP A 58 92.45 -41.13 -23.28
CA ASP A 58 92.11 -40.07 -22.32
C ASP A 58 91.56 -38.83 -23.04
N GLU A 59 92.22 -38.41 -24.13
CA GLU A 59 91.81 -37.28 -24.98
C GLU A 59 90.48 -37.54 -25.72
N LEU A 60 90.14 -38.81 -25.97
CA LEU A 60 88.82 -39.21 -26.48
C LEU A 60 87.76 -39.27 -25.37
N GLU A 61 88.11 -39.74 -24.17
CA GLU A 61 87.20 -39.80 -23.03
C GLU A 61 86.81 -38.40 -22.52
N VAL A 62 87.76 -37.46 -22.49
CA VAL A 62 87.49 -36.03 -22.22
C VAL A 62 86.52 -35.47 -23.27
N ARG A 63 86.80 -35.64 -24.57
CA ARG A 63 85.87 -35.18 -25.63
C ARG A 63 84.50 -35.86 -25.53
N GLN A 64 84.42 -37.14 -25.16
CA GLN A 64 83.15 -37.83 -24.95
C GLN A 64 82.37 -37.25 -23.77
N LYS A 65 83.05 -36.87 -22.68
CA LYS A 65 82.45 -36.15 -21.55
C LYS A 65 81.97 -34.76 -21.96
N ASP A 66 82.76 -34.01 -22.74
CA ASP A 66 82.40 -32.67 -23.23
C ASP A 66 81.20 -32.70 -24.19
N PHE A 67 81.17 -33.64 -25.14
CA PHE A 67 80.00 -33.84 -26.00
C PHE A 67 78.78 -34.30 -25.19
N SER A 68 78.95 -35.10 -24.15
CA SER A 68 77.87 -35.52 -23.26
C SER A 68 77.31 -34.35 -22.44
N THR A 69 78.16 -33.51 -21.82
CA THR A 69 77.71 -32.33 -21.07
C THR A 69 77.05 -31.30 -21.99
N HIS A 70 77.60 -31.06 -23.18
CA HIS A 70 77.00 -30.16 -24.16
C HIS A 70 75.67 -30.68 -24.72
N TYR A 71 75.53 -31.99 -24.95
CA TYR A 71 74.26 -32.61 -25.33
C TYR A 71 73.22 -32.45 -24.20
N ASN A 72 73.61 -32.75 -22.95
CA ASN A 72 72.72 -32.61 -21.79
C ASN A 72 72.34 -31.14 -21.48
N ASN A 73 73.17 -30.16 -21.82
CA ASN A 73 72.81 -28.73 -21.79
C ASN A 73 71.72 -28.42 -22.82
N VAL A 74 71.95 -28.74 -24.09
CA VAL A 74 71.01 -28.48 -25.19
C VAL A 74 69.69 -29.24 -24.99
N GLU A 75 69.73 -30.45 -24.42
CA GLU A 75 68.53 -31.22 -24.10
C GLU A 75 67.72 -30.58 -22.96
N ARG A 76 68.38 -29.99 -21.94
CA ARG A 76 67.72 -29.19 -20.90
C ARG A 76 67.13 -27.90 -21.46
N GLU A 77 67.92 -27.10 -22.18
CA GLU A 77 67.46 -25.86 -22.81
C GLU A 77 66.25 -26.10 -23.72
N LYS A 78 66.28 -27.17 -24.52
CA LYS A 78 65.14 -27.60 -25.34
C LYS A 78 63.92 -27.98 -24.49
N LYS A 79 64.09 -28.70 -23.38
CA LYS A 79 62.99 -29.03 -22.44
C LYS A 79 62.40 -27.76 -21.84
N ASP A 80 63.23 -26.82 -21.38
CA ASP A 80 62.80 -25.58 -20.75
C ASP A 80 62.09 -24.64 -21.73
N ILE A 81 62.59 -24.51 -22.96
CA ILE A 81 61.91 -23.78 -24.05
C ILE A 81 60.57 -24.43 -24.38
N VAL A 82 60.49 -25.77 -24.48
CA VAL A 82 59.22 -26.48 -24.72
C VAL A 82 58.24 -26.32 -23.54
N LEU A 83 58.71 -26.31 -22.29
CA LEU A 83 57.89 -26.06 -21.12
C LEU A 83 57.37 -24.61 -21.06
N TYR A 84 58.20 -23.64 -21.40
CA TYR A 84 57.80 -22.24 -21.52
C TYR A 84 56.75 -22.05 -22.62
N LEU A 85 57.00 -22.58 -23.83
CA LEU A 85 56.05 -22.50 -24.94
C LEU A 85 54.73 -23.20 -24.63
N LYS A 86 54.74 -24.35 -23.95
CA LYS A 86 53.52 -25.02 -23.50
C LYS A 86 52.73 -24.22 -22.46
N ARG A 87 53.40 -23.60 -21.47
CA ARG A 87 52.75 -22.73 -20.48
C ARG A 87 52.18 -21.47 -21.12
N SER A 88 52.91 -20.88 -22.06
CA SER A 88 52.46 -19.70 -22.81
C SER A 88 51.27 -20.01 -23.71
N LEU A 89 51.29 -21.17 -24.41
CA LEU A 89 50.15 -21.66 -25.19
C LEU A 89 48.92 -21.87 -24.29
N ALA A 90 49.04 -22.65 -23.21
CA ALA A 90 47.94 -22.92 -22.31
C ALA A 90 47.35 -21.63 -21.72
N HIS A 91 48.18 -20.69 -21.27
CA HIS A 91 47.72 -19.39 -20.78
C HIS A 91 46.96 -18.58 -21.85
N LYS A 92 47.31 -18.71 -23.13
CA LYS A 92 46.55 -18.10 -24.23
C LYS A 92 45.28 -18.86 -24.61
N GLU A 93 45.25 -20.18 -24.42
CA GLU A 93 44.03 -20.99 -24.54
C GLU A 93 43.04 -20.66 -23.42
N ASP A 94 43.53 -20.45 -22.19
CA ASP A 94 42.77 -19.95 -21.04
C ASP A 94 42.23 -18.54 -21.33
N GLU A 95 43.08 -17.57 -21.72
CA GLU A 95 42.65 -16.20 -22.08
C GLU A 95 41.58 -16.17 -23.18
N LEU A 96 41.74 -17.02 -24.21
CA LEU A 96 40.76 -17.12 -25.31
C LEU A 96 39.43 -17.70 -24.83
N SER A 97 39.44 -18.68 -23.93
CA SER A 97 38.22 -19.21 -23.30
C SER A 97 37.53 -18.16 -22.45
N ASP A 98 38.30 -17.48 -21.59
CA ASP A 98 37.86 -16.37 -20.73
C ASP A 98 37.19 -15.25 -21.55
N LEU A 99 37.73 -14.92 -22.73
CA LEU A 99 37.18 -13.92 -23.65
C LEU A 99 35.96 -14.43 -24.41
N ALA A 100 35.93 -15.72 -24.79
CA ALA A 100 34.79 -16.34 -25.45
C ALA A 100 33.56 -16.41 -24.52
N GLU A 101 33.74 -16.79 -23.26
CA GLU A 101 32.67 -16.80 -22.25
C GLU A 101 32.12 -15.39 -21.99
N LYS A 102 32.99 -14.38 -21.85
CA LYS A 102 32.58 -12.98 -21.69
C LYS A 102 31.82 -12.45 -22.91
N LEU A 103 32.25 -12.82 -24.12
CA LEU A 103 31.55 -12.47 -25.36
C LEU A 103 30.18 -13.15 -25.43
N GLN A 104 30.09 -14.43 -25.07
CA GLN A 104 28.82 -15.18 -25.03
C GLN A 104 27.85 -14.58 -23.99
N ALA A 105 28.33 -14.26 -22.79
CA ALA A 105 27.52 -13.62 -21.75
C ALA A 105 26.99 -12.25 -22.18
N LEU A 106 27.83 -11.41 -22.80
CA LEU A 106 27.42 -10.12 -23.37
C LEU A 106 26.39 -10.28 -24.50
N GLN A 107 26.55 -11.29 -25.36
CA GLN A 107 25.60 -11.57 -26.45
C GLN A 107 24.24 -12.07 -25.92
N ILE A 108 24.23 -12.91 -24.88
CA ILE A 108 23.01 -13.34 -24.18
C ILE A 108 22.31 -12.16 -23.52
N ALA A 109 23.03 -11.31 -22.78
CA ALA A 109 22.47 -10.13 -22.12
C ALA A 109 21.83 -9.16 -23.13
N LYS A 110 22.54 -8.85 -24.21
CA LYS A 110 22.08 -8.03 -25.33
C LYS A 110 20.85 -8.59 -26.03
N ASP A 111 20.73 -9.91 -26.18
CA ASP A 111 19.56 -10.52 -26.81
C ASP A 111 18.36 -10.57 -25.85
N ALA A 112 18.58 -10.78 -24.55
CA ALA A 112 17.54 -10.63 -23.53
C ALA A 112 17.03 -9.19 -23.41
N GLU A 113 17.91 -8.17 -23.51
CA GLU A 113 17.51 -6.77 -23.57
C GLU A 113 16.60 -6.50 -24.78
N LYS A 114 16.98 -6.95 -25.99
CA LYS A 114 16.13 -6.85 -27.19
C LYS A 114 14.78 -7.53 -27.01
N GLU A 115 14.74 -8.73 -26.41
CA GLU A 115 13.48 -9.43 -26.15
C GLU A 115 12.61 -8.63 -25.18
N SER A 116 13.19 -8.03 -24.14
CA SER A 116 12.46 -7.15 -23.22
C SER A 116 11.90 -5.90 -23.92
N PHE A 117 12.68 -5.23 -24.77
CA PHE A 117 12.25 -4.05 -25.51
C PHE A 117 11.22 -4.37 -26.59
N THR A 118 11.35 -5.51 -27.29
CA THR A 118 10.37 -5.93 -28.30
C THR A 118 9.06 -6.39 -27.65
N MET A 119 9.10 -6.98 -26.46
CA MET A 119 7.92 -7.29 -25.66
C MET A 119 7.23 -6.00 -25.16
N GLN A 120 7.97 -5.04 -24.59
CA GLN A 120 7.42 -3.73 -24.19
C GLN A 120 6.80 -2.96 -25.38
N LEU A 121 7.46 -2.98 -26.54
CA LEU A 121 6.92 -2.38 -27.77
C LEU A 121 5.65 -3.10 -28.25
N ARG A 122 5.53 -4.41 -27.99
CA ARG A 122 4.34 -5.21 -28.32
C ARG A 122 3.18 -4.94 -27.37
N THR A 123 3.40 -4.87 -26.06
CA THR A 123 2.35 -4.54 -25.08
C THR A 123 1.85 -3.11 -25.30
N LEU A 124 2.75 -2.12 -25.43
CA LEU A 124 2.37 -0.74 -25.70
C LEU A 124 1.57 -0.58 -27.00
N ARG A 125 1.92 -1.30 -28.07
CA ARG A 125 1.13 -1.35 -29.32
C ARG A 125 -0.25 -1.99 -29.13
N HIS A 126 -0.34 -3.02 -28.29
CA HIS A 126 -1.60 -3.70 -27.96
C HIS A 126 -2.52 -2.77 -27.16
N GLU A 127 -2.00 -2.10 -26.13
CA GLU A 127 -2.70 -1.13 -25.30
C GLU A 127 -3.20 0.07 -26.12
N PHE A 128 -2.38 0.61 -27.03
CA PHE A 128 -2.81 1.67 -27.95
C PHE A 128 -3.92 1.22 -28.91
N GLN A 129 -3.86 -0.01 -29.41
CA GLN A 129 -4.88 -0.55 -30.31
C GLN A 129 -6.20 -0.83 -29.57
N GLU A 130 -6.15 -1.39 -28.35
CA GLU A 130 -7.34 -1.56 -27.49
C GLU A 130 -7.96 -0.22 -27.10
N SER A 131 -7.15 0.77 -26.72
CA SER A 131 -7.61 2.13 -26.41
C SER A 131 -8.30 2.79 -27.62
N LYS A 132 -7.73 2.64 -28.82
CA LYS A 132 -8.32 3.11 -30.08
C LYS A 132 -9.62 2.39 -30.42
N ASP A 133 -9.70 1.08 -30.27
CA ASP A 133 -10.90 0.30 -30.59
C ASP A 133 -12.01 0.57 -29.57
N ARG A 134 -11.66 0.75 -28.29
CA ARG A 134 -12.56 1.27 -27.26
C ARG A 134 -13.11 2.65 -27.64
N LEU A 135 -12.25 3.63 -27.96
CA LEU A 135 -12.70 4.97 -28.36
C LEU A 135 -13.52 4.95 -29.65
N THR A 136 -13.28 3.99 -30.54
CA THR A 136 -14.08 3.79 -31.76
C THR A 136 -15.46 3.24 -31.43
N THR A 137 -15.57 2.22 -30.57
CA THR A 137 -16.87 1.68 -30.12
C THR A 137 -17.67 2.69 -29.29
N GLU A 138 -17.01 3.49 -28.43
CA GLU A 138 -17.64 4.60 -27.71
C GLU A 138 -18.17 5.67 -28.70
N ASN A 139 -17.41 6.04 -29.74
CA ASN A 139 -17.89 6.94 -30.79
C ASN A 139 -19.06 6.36 -31.60
N MET A 140 -19.03 5.07 -31.98
CA MET A 140 -20.14 4.43 -32.67
C MET A 140 -21.42 4.39 -31.81
N ALA A 141 -21.29 4.14 -30.51
CA ALA A 141 -22.40 4.20 -29.57
C ALA A 141 -22.95 5.64 -29.36
N LEU A 142 -22.09 6.66 -29.42
CA LEU A 142 -22.51 8.06 -29.40
C LEU A 142 -23.19 8.48 -30.71
N ALA A 143 -22.70 8.04 -31.86
CA ALA A 143 -23.33 8.29 -33.16
C ALA A 143 -24.74 7.65 -33.24
N GLY A 144 -24.90 6.40 -32.77
CA GLY A 144 -26.22 5.75 -32.69
C GLY A 144 -27.19 6.49 -31.75
N LYS A 145 -26.71 6.99 -30.61
CA LYS A 145 -27.52 7.85 -29.72
C LYS A 145 -27.92 9.15 -30.39
N LEU A 146 -27.00 9.80 -31.11
CA LEU A 146 -27.25 11.05 -31.82
C LEU A 146 -28.32 10.85 -32.91
N ALA A 147 -28.22 9.80 -33.72
CA ALA A 147 -29.25 9.44 -34.70
C ALA A 147 -30.64 9.25 -34.04
N SER A 148 -30.72 8.52 -32.92
CA SER A 148 -32.00 8.33 -32.20
C SER A 148 -32.57 9.63 -31.59
N LEU A 149 -31.72 10.60 -31.26
CA LEU A 149 -32.14 11.93 -30.81
C LEU A 149 -32.60 12.82 -31.97
N GLU A 150 -32.01 12.67 -33.16
CA GLU A 150 -32.46 13.35 -34.38
C GLU A 150 -33.80 12.79 -34.85
N GLU A 151 -33.98 11.46 -34.86
CA GLU A 151 -35.27 10.81 -35.10
C GLU A 151 -36.35 11.29 -34.12
N PHE A 152 -36.06 11.31 -32.82
CA PHE A 152 -36.99 11.83 -31.81
C PHE A 152 -37.32 13.31 -32.01
N ARG A 153 -36.35 14.13 -32.42
CA ARG A 153 -36.58 15.55 -32.76
C ARG A 153 -37.52 15.66 -33.97
N MET A 154 -37.27 14.92 -35.04
CA MET A 154 -38.12 14.92 -36.24
C MET A 154 -39.56 14.49 -35.92
N GLN A 155 -39.74 13.40 -35.17
CA GLN A 155 -41.07 12.92 -34.74
C GLN A 155 -41.80 13.95 -33.87
N LYS A 156 -41.08 14.62 -32.95
CA LYS A 156 -41.63 15.70 -32.12
C LYS A 156 -42.08 16.89 -32.98
N ASP A 157 -41.25 17.32 -33.93
CA ASP A 157 -41.53 18.49 -34.76
C ASP A 157 -42.69 18.22 -35.75
N GLU A 158 -42.78 16.99 -36.29
CA GLU A 158 -43.93 16.49 -37.05
C GLU A 158 -45.22 16.47 -36.21
N LEU A 159 -45.18 15.91 -34.99
CA LEU A 159 -46.33 15.89 -34.07
C LEU A 159 -46.76 17.31 -33.67
N MET A 160 -45.83 18.23 -33.50
CA MET A 160 -46.11 19.65 -33.23
C MET A 160 -46.77 20.34 -34.43
N ALA A 161 -46.35 20.04 -35.66
CA ALA A 161 -46.98 20.55 -36.88
C ALA A 161 -48.40 20.00 -37.06
N LEU A 162 -48.62 18.71 -36.81
CA LEU A 162 -49.94 18.07 -36.81
C LEU A 162 -50.87 18.66 -35.73
N LEU A 163 -50.33 18.91 -34.53
CA LEU A 163 -51.09 19.54 -33.44
C LEU A 163 -51.43 21.01 -33.74
N ALA A 164 -50.60 21.72 -34.51
CA ALA A 164 -50.89 23.06 -35.00
C ALA A 164 -52.01 23.06 -36.05
N SER A 165 -51.96 22.17 -37.05
CA SER A 165 -53.00 22.09 -38.09
C SER A 165 -54.35 21.62 -37.55
N LEU A 166 -54.38 20.68 -36.59
CA LEU A 166 -55.63 20.30 -35.90
C LEU A 166 -56.23 21.46 -35.09
N LYS A 167 -55.39 22.31 -34.47
CA LYS A 167 -55.87 23.53 -33.78
C LYS A 167 -56.46 24.54 -34.76
N GLU A 168 -55.82 24.73 -35.91
CA GLU A 168 -56.30 25.63 -36.95
C GLU A 168 -57.64 25.16 -37.52
N GLN A 169 -57.77 23.87 -37.87
CA GLN A 169 -59.04 23.26 -38.31
C GLN A 169 -60.15 23.38 -37.27
N LEU A 170 -59.83 23.15 -35.98
CA LEU A 170 -60.79 23.31 -34.89
C LEU A 170 -61.27 24.77 -34.77
N GLU A 171 -60.38 25.74 -34.95
CA GLU A 171 -60.73 27.17 -34.86
C GLU A 171 -61.53 27.65 -36.08
N GLN A 172 -61.19 27.15 -37.28
CA GLN A 172 -62.00 27.35 -38.50
C GLN A 172 -63.43 26.82 -38.30
N GLN A 173 -63.59 25.57 -37.83
CA GLN A 173 -64.90 24.98 -37.53
C GLN A 173 -65.71 25.78 -36.48
N LYS A 174 -65.06 26.31 -35.43
CA LYS A 174 -65.73 27.20 -34.48
C LYS A 174 -66.24 28.48 -35.15
N GLN A 175 -65.43 29.11 -36.00
CA GLN A 175 -65.80 30.35 -36.69
C GLN A 175 -66.93 30.12 -37.69
N GLU A 176 -66.91 29.01 -38.42
CA GLU A 176 -68.01 28.55 -39.27
C GLU A 176 -69.29 28.32 -38.45
N HIS A 177 -69.23 27.53 -37.37
CA HIS A 177 -70.39 27.25 -36.51
C HIS A 177 -70.93 28.51 -35.84
N GLN A 178 -70.08 29.41 -35.36
CA GLN A 178 -70.50 30.69 -34.79
C GLN A 178 -71.20 31.58 -35.83
N THR A 179 -70.72 31.57 -37.09
CA THR A 179 -71.34 32.27 -38.21
C THR A 179 -72.69 31.66 -38.58
N VAL A 180 -72.82 30.33 -38.56
CA VAL A 180 -74.08 29.62 -38.80
C VAL A 180 -75.09 29.92 -37.68
N ILE A 181 -74.67 29.86 -36.41
CA ILE A 181 -75.51 30.20 -35.25
C ILE A 181 -76.01 31.65 -35.37
N TYR A 182 -75.12 32.62 -35.57
CA TYR A 182 -75.50 34.02 -35.74
C TYR A 182 -76.50 34.25 -36.88
N ASN A 183 -76.33 33.58 -38.02
CA ASN A 183 -77.27 33.67 -39.14
C ASN A 183 -78.63 33.02 -38.83
N LEU A 184 -78.65 31.90 -38.10
CA LEU A 184 -79.89 31.25 -37.65
C LEU A 184 -80.61 32.08 -36.59
N GLU A 185 -79.90 32.64 -35.60
CA GLU A 185 -80.45 33.55 -34.59
C GLU A 185 -81.03 34.81 -35.23
N ARG A 186 -80.27 35.45 -36.14
CA ARG A 186 -80.74 36.63 -36.90
C ARG A 186 -82.00 36.31 -37.70
N LYS A 187 -82.06 35.15 -38.37
CA LYS A 187 -83.25 34.72 -39.09
C LYS A 187 -84.42 34.47 -38.15
N ALA A 188 -84.20 33.74 -37.05
CA ALA A 188 -85.23 33.43 -36.06
C ALA A 188 -85.81 34.70 -35.40
N VAL A 189 -84.98 35.71 -35.11
CA VAL A 189 -85.44 37.02 -34.61
C VAL A 189 -86.33 37.71 -35.66
N LEU A 190 -85.91 37.76 -36.93
CA LEU A 190 -86.69 38.40 -38.00
C LEU A 190 -88.02 37.68 -38.27
N ASP A 191 -88.03 36.34 -38.32
CA ASP A 191 -89.26 35.54 -38.47
C ASP A 191 -90.17 35.67 -37.23
N ASN A 192 -89.61 35.72 -36.02
CA ASN A 192 -90.37 35.91 -34.79
C ASN A 192 -90.96 37.33 -34.67
N ASP A 193 -90.25 38.36 -35.10
CA ASP A 193 -90.75 39.75 -35.16
C ASP A 193 -91.76 39.97 -36.28
N ARG A 194 -91.69 39.19 -37.38
CA ARG A 194 -92.77 39.13 -38.38
C ARG A 194 -94.03 38.52 -37.76
N LEU A 195 -93.90 37.33 -37.16
CA LEU A 195 -95.01 36.62 -36.52
C LEU A 195 -95.63 37.39 -35.34
N LYS A 196 -94.82 38.12 -34.55
CA LYS A 196 -95.32 39.05 -33.53
C LYS A 196 -96.18 40.15 -34.13
N LYS A 197 -95.78 40.75 -35.26
CA LYS A 197 -96.57 41.81 -35.93
C LYS A 197 -97.87 41.26 -36.50
N GLU A 198 -97.83 40.11 -37.17
CA GLU A 198 -99.00 39.38 -37.66
C GLU A 198 -99.97 39.06 -36.48
N MET A 199 -99.45 38.52 -35.38
CA MET A 199 -100.22 38.22 -34.16
C MET A 199 -100.76 39.48 -33.48
N GLN A 200 -99.98 40.56 -33.39
CA GLN A 200 -100.43 41.84 -32.82
C GLN A 200 -101.54 42.47 -33.65
N GLN A 201 -101.47 42.40 -34.99
CA GLN A 201 -102.54 42.86 -35.89
C GLN A 201 -103.81 42.02 -35.69
N HIS A 202 -103.69 40.69 -35.66
CA HIS A 202 -104.83 39.79 -35.42
C HIS A 202 -105.46 40.00 -34.03
N VAL A 203 -104.64 40.11 -32.98
CA VAL A 203 -105.11 40.38 -31.60
C VAL A 203 -105.70 41.78 -31.49
N ALA A 204 -105.17 42.79 -32.17
CA ALA A 204 -105.76 44.13 -32.20
C ALA A 204 -107.14 44.12 -32.89
N ALA A 205 -107.30 43.41 -34.01
CA ALA A 205 -108.58 43.25 -34.68
C ALA A 205 -109.60 42.48 -33.82
N VAL A 206 -109.20 41.34 -33.25
CA VAL A 206 -110.06 40.54 -32.35
C VAL A 206 -110.39 41.30 -31.06
N ALA A 207 -109.47 42.08 -30.50
CA ALA A 207 -109.73 42.91 -29.32
C ALA A 207 -110.61 44.12 -29.62
N ALA A 208 -110.52 44.71 -30.83
CA ALA A 208 -111.44 45.76 -31.26
C ALA A 208 -112.86 45.22 -31.40
N GLU A 209 -113.04 44.07 -32.06
CA GLU A 209 -114.33 43.39 -32.15
C GLU A 209 -114.85 42.92 -30.78
N PHE A 210 -113.98 42.34 -29.94
CA PHE A 210 -114.38 41.89 -28.61
C PHE A 210 -114.80 43.05 -27.72
N ARG A 211 -114.08 44.18 -27.72
CA ARG A 211 -114.52 45.41 -27.01
C ARG A 211 -115.86 45.89 -27.54
N ARG A 212 -116.00 46.03 -28.87
CA ARG A 212 -117.25 46.45 -29.53
C ARG A 212 -118.46 45.58 -29.14
N VAL A 213 -118.26 44.27 -28.96
CA VAL A 213 -119.30 43.33 -28.51
C VAL A 213 -119.50 43.34 -26.98
N SER A 214 -118.40 43.40 -26.22
CA SER A 214 -118.36 43.36 -24.76
C SER A 214 -118.94 44.61 -24.13
N ASP A 215 -118.44 45.79 -24.52
CA ASP A 215 -118.84 47.09 -24.00
C ASP A 215 -120.32 47.39 -24.34
N SER A 216 -120.85 46.73 -25.37
CA SER A 216 -122.26 46.76 -25.76
C SER A 216 -123.16 45.77 -24.99
N ARG A 217 -122.64 44.77 -24.26
CA ARG A 217 -123.43 43.62 -23.79
C ARG A 217 -123.05 42.99 -22.43
N MET A 218 -121.93 43.33 -21.80
CA MET A 218 -121.50 42.70 -20.53
C MET A 218 -122.06 43.38 -19.27
N PRO A 219 -122.69 42.64 -18.34
CA PRO A 219 -123.05 43.16 -17.02
C PRO A 219 -121.83 43.41 -16.12
N GLU A 220 -121.89 44.43 -15.26
CA GLU A 220 -120.79 44.85 -14.38
C GLU A 220 -120.27 43.74 -13.46
N THR A 221 -121.13 42.84 -12.99
CA THR A 221 -120.76 41.70 -12.13
C THR A 221 -119.70 40.82 -12.80
N THR A 222 -119.82 40.57 -14.10
CA THR A 222 -118.86 39.78 -14.88
C THR A 222 -117.54 40.52 -15.03
N MET A 223 -117.58 41.84 -15.24
CA MET A 223 -116.37 42.68 -15.30
C MET A 223 -115.59 42.64 -13.98
N ARG A 224 -116.27 42.72 -12.83
CA ARG A 224 -115.61 42.64 -11.52
C ARG A 224 -114.95 41.28 -11.27
N ALA A 225 -115.64 40.18 -11.59
CA ALA A 225 -115.09 38.83 -11.47
C ALA A 225 -113.83 38.62 -12.34
N ILE A 226 -113.78 39.23 -13.54
CA ILE A 226 -112.58 39.23 -14.40
C ILE A 226 -111.43 40.01 -13.76
N GLN A 227 -111.69 41.18 -13.18
CA GLN A 227 -110.66 41.99 -12.49
C GLN A 227 -110.07 41.26 -11.27
N GLU A 228 -110.92 40.58 -10.49
CA GLU A 228 -110.49 39.74 -9.36
C GLU A 228 -109.66 38.55 -9.84
N ASN A 229 -110.05 37.87 -10.93
CA ASN A 229 -109.30 36.76 -11.50
C ASN A 229 -107.93 37.18 -12.06
N VAL A 230 -107.84 38.37 -12.67
CA VAL A 230 -106.57 38.98 -13.10
C VAL A 230 -105.65 39.26 -11.90
N SER A 231 -106.20 39.76 -10.79
CA SER A 231 -105.45 40.00 -9.54
C SER A 231 -104.88 38.68 -8.96
N VAL A 232 -105.71 37.63 -8.87
CA VAL A 232 -105.27 36.29 -8.42
C VAL A 232 -104.20 35.71 -9.36
N THR A 233 -104.36 35.88 -10.67
CA THR A 233 -103.39 35.42 -11.67
C THR A 233 -102.05 36.15 -11.55
N ALA A 234 -102.06 37.45 -11.22
CA ALA A 234 -100.84 38.22 -10.96
C ALA A 234 -100.10 37.71 -9.68
N GLN A 235 -100.82 37.40 -8.61
CA GLN A 235 -100.24 36.81 -7.39
C GLN A 235 -99.67 35.40 -7.65
N LEU A 236 -100.39 34.55 -8.40
CA LEU A 236 -99.91 33.23 -8.79
C LEU A 236 -98.62 33.32 -9.63
N ARG A 237 -98.51 34.33 -10.50
CA ARG A 237 -97.30 34.61 -11.27
C ARG A 237 -96.12 34.99 -10.37
N GLN A 238 -96.31 35.90 -9.39
CA GLN A 238 -95.26 36.27 -8.42
C GLN A 238 -94.76 35.05 -7.63
N LEU A 239 -95.66 34.15 -7.21
CA LEU A 239 -95.29 32.89 -6.54
C LEU A 239 -94.51 31.96 -7.48
N SER A 240 -94.91 31.85 -8.75
CA SER A 240 -94.20 31.08 -9.77
C SER A 240 -92.79 31.61 -10.03
N ASP A 241 -92.64 32.93 -10.11
CA ASP A 241 -91.35 33.57 -10.38
C ASP A 241 -90.40 33.43 -9.16
N ARG A 242 -90.89 33.62 -7.93
CA ARG A 242 -90.12 33.33 -6.70
C ARG A 242 -89.72 31.84 -6.57
N SER A 243 -90.56 30.93 -7.04
CA SER A 243 -90.24 29.49 -7.09
C SER A 243 -89.11 29.18 -8.10
N LYS A 244 -89.03 29.90 -9.22
CA LYS A 244 -87.92 29.79 -10.19
C LYS A 244 -86.61 30.36 -9.63
N GLU A 245 -86.68 31.42 -8.83
CA GLU A 245 -85.51 31.98 -8.13
C GLU A 245 -84.91 30.98 -7.15
N LEU A 246 -85.73 30.39 -6.27
CA LEU A 246 -85.32 29.35 -5.34
C LEU A 246 -84.77 28.09 -6.05
N LEU A 247 -85.32 27.72 -7.20
CA LEU A 247 -84.80 26.61 -8.00
C LEU A 247 -83.39 26.92 -8.56
N LYS A 248 -83.18 28.12 -9.10
CA LYS A 248 -81.85 28.59 -9.57
C LYS A 248 -80.82 28.62 -8.44
N GLU A 249 -81.21 29.12 -7.27
CA GLU A 249 -80.35 29.13 -6.08
C GLU A 249 -79.99 27.71 -5.66
N ASN A 250 -80.96 26.79 -5.62
CA ASN A 250 -80.73 25.39 -5.27
C ASN A 250 -79.80 24.67 -6.28
N ASP A 251 -79.94 24.95 -7.58
CA ASP A 251 -79.05 24.40 -8.62
C ASP A 251 -77.65 25.03 -8.62
N TYR A 252 -77.52 26.31 -8.28
CA TYR A 252 -76.23 26.95 -8.00
C TYR A 252 -75.53 26.32 -6.78
N LEU A 253 -76.26 26.11 -5.67
CA LEU A 253 -75.73 25.47 -4.47
C LEU A 253 -75.29 24.02 -4.75
N LYS A 254 -76.07 23.24 -5.51
CA LYS A 254 -75.66 21.90 -6.00
C LYS A 254 -74.42 21.96 -6.89
N ALA A 255 -74.26 22.98 -7.72
CA ALA A 255 -73.08 23.14 -8.56
C ALA A 255 -71.83 23.43 -7.72
N ARG A 256 -71.93 24.35 -6.74
CA ARG A 256 -70.84 24.67 -5.81
C ARG A 256 -70.50 23.51 -4.87
N GLU A 257 -71.49 22.73 -4.44
CA GLU A 257 -71.26 21.49 -3.68
C GLU A 257 -70.45 20.46 -4.48
N LYS A 258 -70.77 20.27 -5.77
CA LYS A 258 -70.01 19.39 -6.69
C LYS A 258 -68.62 19.93 -7.03
N GLU A 259 -68.40 21.24 -6.93
CA GLU A 259 -67.10 21.86 -7.11
C GLU A 259 -66.20 21.61 -5.88
N LEU A 260 -66.70 21.93 -4.68
CA LEU A 260 -66.01 21.68 -3.41
C LEU A 260 -65.69 20.20 -3.16
N LYS A 261 -66.58 19.28 -3.60
CA LYS A 261 -66.29 17.84 -3.57
C LYS A 261 -65.09 17.46 -4.44
N ARG A 262 -65.02 17.96 -5.69
CA ARG A 262 -63.86 17.73 -6.56
C ARG A 262 -62.58 18.35 -6.02
N GLU A 263 -62.66 19.55 -5.44
CA GLU A 263 -61.53 20.20 -4.77
C GLU A 263 -61.00 19.33 -3.62
N THR A 264 -61.91 18.76 -2.80
CA THR A 264 -61.56 17.82 -1.73
C THR A 264 -60.94 16.52 -2.28
N GLU A 265 -61.57 15.91 -3.30
CA GLU A 265 -61.11 14.70 -3.99
C GLU A 265 -59.71 14.85 -4.63
N ILE A 266 -59.30 16.08 -4.98
CA ILE A 266 -57.97 16.40 -5.53
C ILE A 266 -56.97 16.73 -4.41
N MET A 267 -57.38 17.45 -3.36
CA MET A 267 -56.48 17.86 -2.27
C MET A 267 -56.11 16.71 -1.33
N GLU A 268 -57.04 15.79 -1.06
CA GLU A 268 -56.77 14.62 -0.19
C GLU A 268 -55.61 13.73 -0.70
N PRO A 269 -55.55 13.28 -1.97
CA PRO A 269 -54.42 12.49 -2.45
C PRO A 269 -53.11 13.28 -2.48
N ILE A 270 -53.13 14.59 -2.80
CA ILE A 270 -51.95 15.45 -2.78
C ILE A 270 -51.38 15.57 -1.36
N LEU A 271 -52.23 15.80 -0.36
CA LEU A 271 -51.82 15.85 1.04
C LEU A 271 -51.25 14.49 1.49
N ASN A 272 -51.93 13.39 1.17
CA ASN A 272 -51.45 12.04 1.47
C ASN A 272 -50.09 11.73 0.82
N GLU A 273 -49.84 12.18 -0.41
CA GLU A 273 -48.54 12.03 -1.07
C GLU A 273 -47.46 12.90 -0.43
N MET A 274 -47.77 14.15 -0.09
CA MET A 274 -46.87 15.04 0.65
C MET A 274 -46.48 14.44 2.01
N THR A 275 -47.44 13.89 2.77
CA THR A 275 -47.20 13.20 4.04
C THR A 275 -46.31 11.96 3.86
N LYS A 276 -46.53 11.16 2.81
CA LYS A 276 -45.67 10.00 2.47
C LYS A 276 -44.24 10.44 2.15
N LYS A 277 -44.07 11.49 1.32
CA LYS A 277 -42.77 12.08 0.98
C LYS A 277 -42.06 12.64 2.21
N SER A 278 -42.77 13.39 3.06
CA SER A 278 -42.26 13.93 4.33
C SER A 278 -41.80 12.82 5.29
N LEU A 279 -42.59 11.75 5.46
CA LEU A 279 -42.22 10.60 6.28
C LEU A 279 -41.02 9.83 5.70
N GLY A 280 -40.93 9.71 4.37
CA GLY A 280 -39.76 9.16 3.68
C GLY A 280 -38.49 9.97 3.97
N ASN A 281 -38.56 11.29 3.76
CA ASN A 281 -37.46 12.21 4.06
C ASN A 281 -37.07 12.15 5.55
N GLN A 282 -38.02 12.07 6.48
CA GLN A 282 -37.72 11.94 7.91
C GLN A 282 -36.99 10.62 8.23
N LYS A 283 -37.30 9.51 7.54
CA LYS A 283 -36.54 8.24 7.68
C LYS A 283 -35.12 8.37 7.15
N VAL A 284 -34.92 9.00 5.99
CA VAL A 284 -33.59 9.25 5.42
C VAL A 284 -32.77 10.16 6.33
N VAL A 285 -33.35 11.25 6.85
CA VAL A 285 -32.69 12.12 7.82
C VAL A 285 -32.27 11.33 9.07
N LYS A 286 -33.15 10.51 9.65
CA LYS A 286 -32.82 9.65 10.80
C LYS A 286 -31.66 8.68 10.50
N GLN A 287 -31.65 8.06 9.32
CA GLN A 287 -30.55 7.16 8.89
C GLN A 287 -29.23 7.92 8.72
N LEU A 288 -29.25 9.11 8.12
CA LEU A 288 -28.07 9.96 7.95
C LEU A 288 -27.55 10.46 9.31
N THR A 289 -28.44 10.93 10.21
CA THR A 289 -28.07 11.32 11.57
C THR A 289 -27.40 10.18 12.33
N GLU A 290 -27.92 8.94 12.22
CA GLU A 290 -27.33 7.79 12.89
C GLU A 290 -25.95 7.43 12.30
N LYS A 291 -25.79 7.47 10.96
CA LYS A 291 -24.49 7.29 10.33
C LYS A 291 -23.48 8.38 10.73
N CYS A 292 -23.92 9.63 10.88
CA CYS A 292 -23.06 10.71 11.38
C CYS A 292 -22.60 10.48 12.82
N LYS A 293 -23.45 9.92 13.70
CA LYS A 293 -23.01 9.51 15.06
C LYS A 293 -21.99 8.37 15.00
N GLN A 294 -22.22 7.37 14.18
CA GLN A 294 -21.30 6.23 14.01
C GLN A 294 -19.92 6.73 13.56
N MET A 295 -19.86 7.56 12.52
CA MET A 295 -18.62 8.20 12.08
C MET A 295 -17.98 9.11 13.13
N HIS A 296 -18.77 9.74 14.01
CA HIS A 296 -18.23 10.54 15.11
C HIS A 296 -17.55 9.68 16.17
N VAL A 297 -18.17 8.55 16.57
CA VAL A 297 -17.58 7.57 17.50
C VAL A 297 -16.34 6.88 16.89
N GLU A 298 -16.35 6.60 15.59
CA GLU A 298 -15.17 6.12 14.85
C GLU A 298 -14.02 7.14 14.91
N LEU A 299 -14.30 8.42 14.71
CA LEU A 299 -13.31 9.51 14.84
C LEU A 299 -12.81 9.67 16.27
N GLU A 300 -13.67 9.62 17.29
CA GLU A 300 -13.28 9.66 18.71
C GLU A 300 -12.33 8.50 19.04
N ASN A 301 -12.68 7.27 18.65
CA ASN A 301 -11.83 6.10 18.85
C ASN A 301 -10.49 6.22 18.09
N PHE A 302 -10.49 6.73 16.86
CA PHE A 302 -9.25 7.02 16.12
C PHE A 302 -8.38 8.06 16.84
N THR A 303 -8.97 9.13 17.38
CA THR A 303 -8.20 10.10 18.19
C THR A 303 -7.66 9.52 19.48
N ARG A 304 -8.39 8.60 20.13
CA ARG A 304 -7.89 7.89 21.32
C ARG A 304 -6.73 6.97 20.97
N HIS A 305 -6.86 6.13 19.95
CA HIS A 305 -5.77 5.26 19.48
C HIS A 305 -4.54 6.05 19.02
N LYS A 306 -4.72 7.26 18.45
CA LYS A 306 -3.59 8.15 18.14
C LYS A 306 -2.91 8.68 19.42
N GLN A 307 -3.66 8.99 20.48
CA GLN A 307 -3.09 9.39 21.77
C GLN A 307 -2.37 8.23 22.47
N GLU A 308 -2.98 7.05 22.50
CA GLU A 308 -2.39 5.81 23.02
C GLU A 308 -1.08 5.45 22.27
N HIS A 309 -1.05 5.61 20.95
CA HIS A 309 0.14 5.37 20.14
C HIS A 309 1.26 6.40 20.40
N GLN A 310 0.91 7.69 20.58
CA GLN A 310 1.88 8.72 20.94
C GLN A 310 2.48 8.44 22.33
N GLN A 311 1.64 8.10 23.32
CA GLN A 311 2.11 7.73 24.66
C GLN A 311 3.07 6.53 24.62
N LEU A 312 2.73 5.48 23.86
CA LEU A 312 3.60 4.32 23.70
C LEU A 312 4.91 4.64 22.95
N GLN A 313 4.91 5.63 22.06
CA GLN A 313 6.13 6.14 21.43
C GLN A 313 6.98 6.95 22.41
N ASP A 314 6.37 7.84 23.19
CA ASP A 314 7.05 8.66 24.20
C ASP A 314 7.67 7.76 25.30
N ASP A 315 6.97 6.70 25.71
CA ASP A 315 7.45 5.64 26.62
C ASP A 315 8.62 4.85 26.00
N HIS A 316 8.56 4.51 24.71
CA HIS A 316 9.64 3.83 24.01
C HIS A 316 10.91 4.70 23.91
N ASP A 317 10.75 5.97 23.55
CA ASP A 317 11.82 6.96 23.51
C ASP A 317 12.40 7.26 24.90
N ALA A 318 11.65 7.05 25.98
CA ALA A 318 12.15 7.12 27.36
C ALA A 318 12.96 5.87 27.73
N LEU A 319 12.38 4.68 27.49
CA LEU A 319 13.02 3.39 27.81
C LEU A 319 14.31 3.16 27.01
N GLN A 320 14.39 3.65 25.77
CA GLN A 320 15.62 3.59 24.98
C GLN A 320 16.71 4.50 25.54
N LYS A 321 16.37 5.68 26.08
CA LYS A 321 17.33 6.53 26.80
C LYS A 321 17.84 5.83 28.05
N GLU A 322 16.97 5.22 28.86
CA GLU A 322 17.38 4.43 30.04
C GLU A 322 18.30 3.26 29.66
N HIS A 323 18.02 2.57 28.55
CA HIS A 323 18.87 1.50 28.02
C HIS A 323 20.27 2.01 27.63
N ASP A 324 20.37 3.12 26.91
CA ASP A 324 21.66 3.67 26.49
C ASP A 324 22.44 4.27 27.67
N ASP A 325 21.75 4.86 28.65
CA ASP A 325 22.30 5.26 29.95
C ASP A 325 22.89 4.06 30.71
N LEU A 326 22.16 2.94 30.78
CA LEU A 326 22.60 1.71 31.42
C LEU A 326 23.79 1.08 30.67
N ARG A 327 23.80 1.15 29.33
CA ARG A 327 24.89 0.70 28.48
C ARG A 327 26.17 1.51 28.73
N GLN A 328 26.07 2.83 28.80
CA GLN A 328 27.21 3.71 29.11
C GLN A 328 27.73 3.47 30.55
N LYS A 329 26.81 3.28 31.52
CA LYS A 329 27.16 2.91 32.90
C LYS A 329 27.93 1.59 32.93
N HIS A 330 27.45 0.55 32.23
CA HIS A 330 28.09 -0.76 32.11
C HIS A 330 29.48 -0.68 31.46
N GLU A 331 29.63 0.07 30.37
CA GLU A 331 30.92 0.30 29.70
C GLU A 331 31.92 1.01 30.63
N SER A 332 31.47 2.03 31.38
CA SER A 332 32.31 2.70 32.40
C SER A 332 32.72 1.77 33.56
N VAL A 333 31.94 0.72 33.86
CA VAL A 333 32.25 -0.29 34.87
C VAL A 333 33.24 -1.32 34.32
N LEU A 334 33.10 -1.74 33.05
CA LEU A 334 34.09 -2.58 32.36
C LEU A 334 35.46 -1.88 32.28
N GLU A 335 35.50 -0.57 31.97
CA GLU A 335 36.74 0.21 32.03
C GLU A 335 37.35 0.25 33.44
N LYS A 336 36.56 0.46 34.48
CA LYS A 336 37.05 0.45 35.87
C LYS A 336 37.57 -0.93 36.27
N PHE A 337 36.89 -1.99 35.82
CA PHE A 337 37.30 -3.38 36.04
C PHE A 337 38.61 -3.70 35.32
N SER A 338 38.76 -3.36 34.03
CA SER A 338 39.99 -3.64 33.27
C SER A 338 41.20 -2.85 33.80
N ARG A 339 41.00 -1.59 34.23
CA ARG A 339 42.01 -0.82 34.97
C ARG A 339 42.42 -1.52 36.27
N LYS A 340 41.46 -1.98 37.09
CA LYS A 340 41.74 -2.70 38.34
C LYS A 340 42.37 -4.07 38.12
N GLN A 341 42.05 -4.76 37.03
CA GLN A 341 42.74 -5.98 36.63
C GLN A 341 44.20 -5.69 36.25
N ALA A 342 44.45 -4.65 35.44
CA ALA A 342 45.81 -4.25 35.07
C ALA A 342 46.65 -3.80 36.27
N GLU A 343 46.06 -3.08 37.23
CA GLU A 343 46.68 -2.77 38.53
C GLU A 343 47.02 -4.05 39.31
N ALA A 344 46.09 -5.00 39.42
CA ALA A 344 46.31 -6.26 40.14
C ALA A 344 47.39 -7.13 39.47
N GLU A 345 47.42 -7.19 38.14
CA GLU A 345 48.49 -7.85 37.37
C GLU A 345 49.84 -7.12 37.51
N GLY A 346 49.84 -5.80 37.76
CA GLY A 346 51.03 -5.02 38.10
C GLY A 346 51.57 -5.39 39.48
N LEU A 347 50.73 -5.26 40.51
CA LEU A 347 51.05 -5.65 41.89
C LEU A 347 51.47 -7.13 42.00
N GLN A 348 50.89 -8.02 41.19
CA GLN A 348 51.30 -9.42 41.15
C GLN A 348 52.71 -9.59 40.55
N LYS A 349 53.12 -8.78 39.56
CA LYS A 349 54.50 -8.78 39.02
C LYS A 349 55.49 -8.19 40.02
N GLU A 350 55.11 -7.13 40.72
CA GLU A 350 55.91 -6.52 41.79
C GLU A 350 56.14 -7.50 42.95
N LEU A 351 55.08 -8.17 43.44
CA LEU A 351 55.18 -9.21 44.47
C LEU A 351 56.04 -10.41 44.03
N GLN A 352 56.04 -10.77 42.74
CA GLN A 352 56.94 -11.82 42.24
C GLN A 352 58.40 -11.34 42.16
N ALA A 353 58.65 -10.08 41.78
CA ALA A 353 59.98 -9.49 41.81
C ALA A 353 60.52 -9.36 43.26
N GLU A 354 59.68 -8.97 44.21
CA GLU A 354 60.02 -8.90 45.63
C GLU A 354 60.26 -10.29 46.22
N LYS A 355 59.48 -11.31 45.85
CA LYS A 355 59.78 -12.71 46.22
C LYS A 355 61.11 -13.19 45.67
N ILE A 356 61.42 -12.94 44.39
CA ILE A 356 62.73 -13.27 43.81
C ILE A 356 63.87 -12.54 44.54
N GLN A 357 63.63 -11.30 44.99
CA GLN A 357 64.60 -10.55 45.80
C GLN A 357 64.72 -11.11 47.24
N GLN A 358 63.62 -11.58 47.84
CA GLN A 358 63.61 -12.26 49.14
C GLN A 358 64.34 -13.60 49.05
N GLU A 359 64.11 -14.41 48.01
CA GLU A 359 64.82 -15.67 47.74
C GLU A 359 66.32 -15.42 47.56
N ARG A 360 66.72 -14.34 46.86
CA ARG A 360 68.12 -13.92 46.74
C ARG A 360 68.73 -13.50 48.08
N LEU A 361 68.01 -12.70 48.87
CA LEU A 361 68.44 -12.29 50.20
C LEU A 361 68.55 -13.51 51.14
N GLU A 362 67.66 -14.49 51.02
CA GLU A 362 67.74 -15.73 51.77
C GLU A 362 68.92 -16.60 51.32
N MET A 363 69.19 -16.72 50.02
CA MET A 363 70.43 -17.37 49.53
C MET A 363 71.68 -16.69 50.09
N VAL A 364 71.76 -15.36 50.05
CA VAL A 364 72.89 -14.59 50.61
C VAL A 364 73.02 -14.78 52.13
N LEU A 365 71.91 -14.84 52.86
CA LEU A 365 71.91 -15.17 54.30
C LEU A 365 72.33 -16.62 54.56
N GLN A 366 71.95 -17.57 53.71
CA GLN A 366 72.37 -18.97 53.80
C GLN A 366 73.86 -19.13 53.43
N GLU A 367 74.39 -18.37 52.47
CA GLU A 367 75.82 -18.31 52.12
C GLU A 367 76.65 -17.65 53.23
N ALA A 368 76.18 -16.55 53.82
CA ALA A 368 76.82 -15.96 55.00
C ALA A 368 76.79 -16.92 56.20
N ALA A 369 75.67 -17.63 56.41
CA ALA A 369 75.54 -18.63 57.47
C ALA A 369 76.36 -19.91 57.21
N SER A 370 76.61 -20.29 55.95
CA SER A 370 77.49 -21.41 55.60
C SER A 370 78.96 -21.01 55.75
N ALA A 371 79.36 -19.81 55.30
CA ALA A 371 80.70 -19.27 55.53
C ALA A 371 81.03 -19.15 57.03
N LEU A 372 80.06 -18.73 57.87
CA LEU A 372 80.20 -18.75 59.33
C LEU A 372 80.29 -20.18 59.90
N LYS A 373 79.56 -21.15 59.34
CA LYS A 373 79.65 -22.57 59.77
C LYS A 373 80.94 -23.26 59.32
N GLU A 374 81.53 -22.87 58.20
CA GLU A 374 82.87 -23.30 57.78
C GLU A 374 83.94 -22.68 58.69
N ALA A 375 83.87 -21.37 58.94
CA ALA A 375 84.74 -20.66 59.87
C ALA A 375 84.68 -21.21 61.32
N LEU A 376 83.55 -21.81 61.72
CA LEU A 376 83.37 -22.50 63.01
C LEU A 376 83.66 -24.02 62.96
N ARG A 377 83.95 -24.58 61.78
CA ARG A 377 84.38 -25.99 61.60
C ARG A 377 85.89 -26.16 61.48
N GLU A 378 86.64 -25.10 61.18
CA GLU A 378 88.10 -25.09 61.33
C GLU A 378 88.49 -25.04 62.82
N VAL A 379 88.41 -26.22 63.47
CA VAL A 379 88.82 -26.40 64.87
C VAL A 379 90.30 -26.04 65.04
N PRO A 380 90.65 -25.08 65.92
CA PRO A 380 92.05 -24.77 66.21
C PRO A 380 92.78 -25.99 66.79
N LYS A 381 94.02 -26.21 66.34
CA LYS A 381 94.98 -27.03 67.08
C LYS A 381 95.78 -26.09 67.98
N GLU A 382 96.13 -26.54 69.18
CA GLU A 382 96.63 -25.69 70.28
C GLU A 382 98.08 -25.17 70.12
N GLU A 383 98.58 -25.04 68.89
CA GLU A 383 99.95 -24.60 68.56
C GLU A 383 100.02 -23.42 67.56
N ASP A 384 98.89 -22.76 67.27
CA ASP A 384 98.85 -21.57 66.41
C ASP A 384 99.13 -20.27 67.20
N SER A 385 100.30 -19.66 66.97
CA SER A 385 100.65 -18.33 67.52
C SER A 385 99.62 -17.25 67.15
N GLU A 386 99.38 -16.29 68.07
CA GLU A 386 98.35 -15.24 67.97
C GLU A 386 98.28 -14.52 66.61
N VAL A 387 99.44 -14.31 65.97
CA VAL A 387 99.54 -13.65 64.66
C VAL A 387 98.83 -14.45 63.55
N GLN A 388 98.90 -15.78 63.54
CA GLN A 388 98.18 -16.60 62.56
C GLN A 388 96.66 -16.58 62.81
N VAL A 389 96.25 -16.65 64.09
CA VAL A 389 94.83 -16.51 64.48
C VAL A 389 94.29 -15.14 64.02
N TYR A 390 95.08 -14.07 64.17
CA TYR A 390 94.72 -12.73 63.70
C TYR A 390 94.62 -12.63 62.17
N VAL A 391 95.55 -13.21 61.42
CA VAL A 391 95.51 -13.22 59.94
C VAL A 391 94.30 -14.02 59.42
N ARG A 392 94.01 -15.20 59.99
CA ARG A 392 92.82 -16.00 59.62
C ARG A 392 91.53 -15.27 59.99
N LYS A 393 91.46 -14.62 61.15
CA LYS A 393 90.33 -13.75 61.54
C LYS A 393 90.16 -12.56 60.59
N SER A 394 91.26 -11.97 60.10
CA SER A 394 91.22 -10.90 59.09
C SER A 394 90.67 -11.39 57.75
N GLN A 395 91.15 -12.54 57.25
CA GLN A 395 90.64 -13.15 56.01
C GLN A 395 89.18 -13.62 56.12
N MET A 396 88.77 -14.14 57.29
CA MET A 396 87.38 -14.43 57.61
C MET A 396 86.52 -13.17 57.52
N MET A 397 86.97 -12.08 58.14
CA MET A 397 86.26 -10.79 58.12
C MET A 397 86.21 -10.19 56.71
N GLN A 398 87.26 -10.36 55.90
CA GLN A 398 87.29 -9.95 54.48
C GLN A 398 86.36 -10.79 53.59
N LYS A 399 86.26 -12.12 53.81
CA LYS A 399 85.25 -12.95 53.13
C LYS A 399 83.83 -12.55 53.52
N LEU A 400 83.59 -12.30 54.81
CA LEU A 400 82.28 -11.86 55.29
C LEU A 400 81.92 -10.47 54.72
N LEU A 401 82.87 -9.54 54.70
CA LEU A 401 82.72 -8.24 54.03
C LEU A 401 82.40 -8.42 52.54
N ALA A 402 83.12 -9.25 51.79
CA ALA A 402 82.85 -9.46 50.35
C ALA A 402 81.43 -10.03 50.07
N VAL A 403 80.87 -10.83 50.98
CA VAL A 403 79.47 -11.30 50.90
C VAL A 403 78.47 -10.20 51.31
N LEU A 404 78.81 -9.34 52.26
CA LEU A 404 77.97 -8.21 52.68
C LEU A 404 78.03 -7.02 51.72
N ASP A 405 79.16 -6.78 51.05
CA ASP A 405 79.36 -5.74 50.04
C ASP A 405 78.64 -6.10 48.73
N SER A 406 78.64 -7.39 48.34
CA SER A 406 77.81 -7.87 47.21
C SER A 406 76.32 -7.87 47.55
N ALA A 407 75.95 -8.14 48.80
CA ALA A 407 74.60 -7.91 49.31
C ALA A 407 74.20 -6.43 49.24
N ALA A 408 75.08 -5.51 49.66
CA ALA A 408 74.84 -4.06 49.61
C ALA A 408 74.73 -3.54 48.17
N ALA A 409 75.48 -4.09 47.21
CA ALA A 409 75.32 -3.78 45.79
C ALA A 409 74.02 -4.34 45.18
N THR A 410 73.48 -5.43 45.73
CA THR A 410 72.23 -6.07 45.28
C THR A 410 70.99 -5.46 45.95
N GLY A 411 71.15 -4.97 47.18
CA GLY A 411 70.16 -4.20 47.92
C GLY A 411 70.10 -2.76 47.43
N LYS A 412 69.40 -2.53 46.32
CA LYS A 412 68.93 -1.18 46.00
C LYS A 412 68.10 -0.67 47.17
N GLU A 413 68.61 0.36 47.83
CA GLU A 413 67.90 1.15 48.84
C GLU A 413 66.49 1.50 48.32
N PRO A 414 65.41 1.24 49.08
CA PRO A 414 64.06 1.63 48.70
C PRO A 414 63.99 3.16 48.72
N ALA A 415 64.18 3.78 47.55
CA ALA A 415 64.21 5.22 47.41
C ALA A 415 62.91 5.82 47.97
N LEU A 416 63.05 6.60 49.05
CA LEU A 416 61.97 7.37 49.66
C LEU A 416 61.46 8.43 48.69
N SER A 417 60.53 8.04 47.83
CA SER A 417 59.83 8.87 46.86
C SER A 417 58.83 9.81 47.57
N GLN A 418 59.40 10.82 48.22
CA GLN A 418 58.80 12.09 48.65
C GLN A 418 57.26 12.16 48.56
N GLY A 419 56.58 11.65 49.59
CA GLY A 419 55.17 11.95 49.86
C GLY A 419 54.98 13.41 50.31
N GLY A 420 55.36 14.37 49.47
CA GLY A 420 55.69 15.74 49.82
C GLY A 420 54.93 16.80 49.03
N GLN A 421 53.60 16.79 49.16
CA GLN A 421 52.68 17.92 48.92
C GLN A 421 52.90 18.80 47.66
N THR A 422 52.01 18.62 46.67
CA THR A 422 51.33 19.77 46.05
C THR A 422 49.83 19.49 45.98
N TRP A 423 49.05 20.23 46.78
CA TRP A 423 47.61 20.40 46.55
C TRP A 423 47.44 21.64 45.66
N PRO A 424 46.82 21.55 44.47
CA PRO A 424 46.17 22.68 43.82
C PRO A 424 44.83 22.96 44.50
N ASP A 425 44.37 24.21 44.39
CA ASP A 425 43.26 24.77 45.17
C ASP A 425 41.89 24.11 44.97
N MET A 426 41.03 24.29 45.98
CA MET A 426 39.58 24.25 45.79
C MET A 426 39.12 25.53 45.08
N GLU A 427 38.65 25.42 43.85
CA GLU A 427 37.64 26.33 43.29
C GLU A 427 36.38 25.54 42.91
N PRO A 428 35.21 26.20 42.83
CA PRO A 428 34.03 25.67 43.53
C PRO A 428 33.21 24.61 42.78
N ASP A 429 32.49 23.84 43.59
CA ASP A 429 31.43 22.92 43.19
C ASP A 429 30.35 23.61 42.34
N ILE A 430 30.06 23.06 41.16
CA ILE A 430 28.95 23.45 40.30
C ILE A 430 28.25 22.19 39.80
N GLY A 431 27.01 21.98 40.23
CA GLY A 431 26.01 21.32 39.39
C GLY A 431 25.40 19.99 39.84
N HIS A 432 25.41 19.63 41.14
CA HIS A 432 24.48 18.60 41.62
C HIS A 432 23.02 19.11 41.62
N VAL A 433 22.34 18.95 40.48
CA VAL A 433 20.91 19.24 40.33
C VAL A 433 20.09 17.97 40.53
N ILE A 434 19.57 17.80 41.75
CA ILE A 434 18.34 17.05 42.00
C ILE A 434 17.31 18.08 42.44
N GLY A 435 16.13 18.07 41.81
CA GLY A 435 15.05 19.01 42.08
C GLY A 435 14.43 18.85 43.49
N PRO A 436 13.47 19.72 43.87
CA PRO A 436 12.36 20.11 42.98
C PRO A 436 11.95 21.60 43.01
N ASP A 437 10.87 21.86 42.27
CA ASP A 437 9.92 22.98 42.37
C ASP A 437 10.31 24.34 41.73
N MET A 438 9.29 25.01 41.17
CA MET A 438 9.42 26.22 40.34
C MET A 438 8.23 27.19 40.51
N GLU A 439 7.79 27.45 41.74
CA GLU A 439 6.83 28.52 41.98
C GLU A 439 7.45 29.92 41.88
N ARG A 440 7.21 30.62 40.76
CA ARG A 440 7.06 32.08 40.79
C ARG A 440 6.18 32.66 39.66
N ARG A 441 4.89 32.84 39.95
CA ARG A 441 4.07 33.92 39.36
C ARG A 441 3.84 34.98 40.44
N PRO A 442 4.17 36.25 40.18
CA PRO A 442 3.07 37.22 40.01
C PRO A 442 3.37 38.38 39.02
N GLY A 443 2.32 39.07 38.55
CA GLY A 443 2.40 40.51 38.24
C GLY A 443 2.32 41.00 36.77
N LEU A 444 1.09 41.26 36.31
CA LEU A 444 0.63 42.42 35.49
C LEU A 444 1.38 42.88 34.19
N ARG A 445 0.60 42.94 33.07
CA ARG A 445 0.40 44.07 32.10
C ARG A 445 1.63 44.65 31.34
N THR A 446 1.57 45.15 30.09
CA THR A 446 0.55 45.35 29.01
C THR A 446 1.35 45.48 27.68
N SER A 447 0.84 45.27 26.45
CA SER A 447 -0.25 46.01 25.78
C SER A 447 -0.66 45.37 24.41
N GLN A 448 -1.64 46.01 23.76
CA GLN A 448 -2.27 45.82 22.44
C GLN A 448 -1.34 45.38 21.26
N GLN A 449 -1.80 44.81 20.12
CA GLN A 449 -3.06 45.02 19.36
C GLN A 449 -3.60 43.77 18.61
N LYS A 450 -4.92 43.80 18.31
CA LYS A 450 -5.65 43.22 17.16
C LYS A 450 -5.40 41.75 16.73
N ALA A 451 -6.39 40.90 17.01
CA ALA A 451 -6.77 39.78 16.12
C ALA A 451 -8.29 39.52 16.19
N THR A 452 -8.95 39.55 15.03
CA THR A 452 -10.27 38.96 14.73
C THR A 452 -10.05 37.55 14.14
N SER A 453 -10.93 36.55 14.20
CA SER A 453 -12.22 36.27 14.87
C SER A 453 -12.58 34.82 14.42
N CYS A 454 -13.07 33.86 15.20
CA CYS A 454 -14.40 33.75 15.82
C CYS A 454 -14.48 32.38 16.53
N LEU A 455 -15.02 32.30 17.76
CA LEU A 455 -16.00 31.30 18.24
C LEU A 455 -16.14 31.39 19.77
N THR A 456 -17.35 31.61 20.28
CA THR A 456 -17.78 31.15 21.60
C THR A 456 -19.30 30.97 21.66
N HIS A 457 -19.70 29.92 22.36
CA HIS A 457 -20.98 29.58 23.01
C HIS A 457 -22.27 30.38 22.75
N PHE A 458 -23.37 29.60 22.66
CA PHE A 458 -24.74 30.05 22.87
C PHE A 458 -24.92 30.73 24.24
N GLY A 459 -25.54 31.91 24.25
CA GLY A 459 -26.29 32.45 25.37
C GLY A 459 -27.80 32.38 25.07
N ALA A 460 -28.63 32.34 26.10
CA ALA A 460 -30.09 32.39 25.99
C ALA A 460 -30.62 33.79 26.37
N GLU A 461 -31.93 34.00 26.16
CA GLU A 461 -32.66 35.27 26.38
C GLU A 461 -32.32 36.34 25.30
N ASP A 462 -33.26 37.16 24.79
CA ASP A 462 -34.63 37.46 25.23
C ASP A 462 -35.62 37.56 24.03
N SER A 463 -36.92 37.42 24.34
CA SER A 463 -38.15 37.87 23.65
C SER A 463 -38.21 38.01 22.10
N GLY A 464 -39.23 37.47 21.42
CA GLY A 464 -40.35 36.63 21.87
C GLY A 464 -41.58 36.71 20.97
N LEU A 465 -42.48 35.72 21.07
CA LEU A 465 -43.87 35.81 20.62
C LEU A 465 -44.75 34.88 21.48
N ILE A 466 -45.96 35.33 21.81
CA ILE A 466 -46.67 34.88 23.02
C ILE A 466 -47.71 33.79 22.73
N THR A 467 -47.58 32.64 23.41
CA THR A 467 -48.68 31.69 23.63
C THR A 467 -49.00 31.58 25.13
N ARG A 468 -49.91 32.44 25.61
CA ARG A 468 -50.46 32.32 26.98
C ARG A 468 -51.40 31.12 27.06
N ILE A 469 -50.97 30.09 27.79
CA ILE A 469 -51.91 29.21 28.51
C ILE A 469 -52.29 29.92 29.81
N ASN A 470 -53.57 29.88 30.20
CA ASN A 470 -53.97 30.18 31.57
C ASN A 470 -55.18 29.31 31.98
N PRO A 471 -55.08 28.44 33.00
CA PRO A 471 -56.12 27.49 33.34
C PRO A 471 -56.98 27.90 34.55
N SER A 472 -58.30 27.81 34.39
CA SER A 472 -59.29 27.58 35.47
C SER A 472 -60.54 26.99 34.80
N SER A 473 -61.07 25.80 35.15
CA SER A 473 -61.46 25.21 36.44
C SER A 473 -62.74 25.79 37.03
N VAL A 474 -63.89 25.13 36.82
CA VAL A 474 -64.98 24.88 37.79
C VAL A 474 -66.13 24.10 37.11
N LEU A 475 -66.73 23.15 37.84
CA LEU A 475 -68.03 22.43 37.65
C LEU A 475 -68.58 22.24 36.21
N SER A 476 -68.77 21.03 35.66
CA SER A 476 -69.35 19.78 36.18
C SER A 476 -70.85 19.85 36.57
N LYS A 477 -71.70 19.11 35.83
CA LYS A 477 -72.92 18.41 36.33
C LYS A 477 -73.65 17.62 35.22
N ILE A 478 -74.03 16.37 35.52
CA ILE A 478 -75.06 15.53 34.85
C ILE A 478 -74.69 15.11 33.40
N GLY A 479 -74.95 13.89 32.92
CA GLY A 479 -75.54 12.69 33.51
C GLY A 479 -76.10 11.79 32.37
N PRO A 480 -75.84 10.46 32.34
CA PRO A 480 -76.02 9.69 31.10
C PRO A 480 -77.36 8.94 30.95
N LEU A 481 -77.86 8.91 29.72
CA LEU A 481 -78.86 7.98 29.18
C LEU A 481 -78.54 7.77 27.69
N SER A 482 -78.82 6.67 27.00
CA SER A 482 -78.96 5.25 27.31
C SER A 482 -79.44 4.58 26.00
N LYS A 483 -78.63 3.67 25.46
CA LYS A 483 -78.96 2.55 24.56
C LYS A 483 -80.34 2.51 23.86
N SER A 484 -80.34 2.52 22.53
CA SER A 484 -81.17 1.64 21.69
C SER A 484 -80.46 1.40 20.34
N THR A 485 -80.06 0.17 20.01
CA THR A 485 -80.84 -0.96 19.45
C THR A 485 -80.75 -1.02 17.92
N GLN A 486 -79.90 -1.94 17.46
CA GLN A 486 -80.07 -2.84 16.32
C GLN A 486 -81.14 -2.51 15.25
N LEU A 487 -80.75 -2.64 13.98
CA LEU A 487 -81.13 -3.85 13.22
C LEU A 487 -80.17 -4.14 12.06
N HIS A 488 -80.27 -5.34 11.49
CA HIS A 488 -79.27 -5.90 10.58
C HIS A 488 -79.92 -6.57 9.36
N LEU A 489 -79.34 -6.33 8.18
CA LEU A 489 -79.41 -7.17 6.97
C LEU A 489 -80.71 -7.26 6.13
N GLN A 490 -80.47 -7.57 4.85
CA GLN A 490 -81.28 -8.41 3.94
C GLN A 490 -82.53 -7.84 3.23
N ARG A 491 -82.39 -7.58 1.92
CA ARG A 491 -83.12 -8.33 0.86
C ARG A 491 -82.35 -8.30 -0.48
N LYS A 492 -82.57 -9.30 -1.33
CA LYS A 492 -81.88 -9.53 -2.61
C LYS A 492 -82.93 -9.82 -3.71
N LEU A 493 -82.66 -9.38 -4.94
CA LEU A 493 -83.18 -9.85 -6.26
C LEU A 493 -84.64 -10.36 -6.39
N GLN A 494 -85.39 -9.80 -7.36
CA GLN A 494 -86.40 -10.56 -8.12
C GLN A 494 -86.53 -10.10 -9.59
N SER A 495 -86.67 -11.10 -10.48
CA SER A 495 -87.28 -11.20 -11.83
C SER A 495 -87.35 -9.97 -12.77
N GLN A 496 -86.89 -10.01 -14.03
CA GLN A 496 -87.17 -10.89 -15.21
C GLN A 496 -88.53 -10.70 -15.95
N LYS A 497 -88.39 -10.43 -17.26
CA LYS A 497 -89.22 -10.84 -18.43
C LYS A 497 -90.65 -10.29 -18.63
N ARG A 498 -90.82 -9.57 -19.76
CA ARG A 498 -91.75 -9.82 -20.90
C ARG A 498 -91.30 -8.93 -22.08
N THR A 499 -90.78 -9.44 -23.21
CA THR A 499 -91.47 -9.95 -24.44
C THR A 499 -92.43 -8.92 -25.07
N LYS A 500 -92.06 -8.25 -26.17
CA LYS A 500 -91.98 -8.69 -27.61
C LYS A 500 -93.31 -8.63 -28.37
N SER A 501 -93.40 -7.79 -29.41
CA SER A 501 -94.09 -8.04 -30.69
C SER A 501 -93.71 -6.95 -31.72
N SER A 502 -93.20 -7.29 -32.93
CA SER A 502 -93.89 -7.22 -34.25
C SER A 502 -93.83 -5.84 -34.97
N ARG A 503 -93.60 -5.72 -36.30
CA ARG A 503 -93.52 -6.71 -37.42
C ARG A 503 -92.95 -6.05 -38.71
N LEU A 504 -92.28 -6.84 -39.58
CA LEU A 504 -92.06 -6.69 -41.06
C LEU A 504 -91.25 -5.47 -41.58
N LEU A 505 -90.27 -5.53 -42.52
CA LEU A 505 -89.97 -6.29 -43.78
C LEU A 505 -90.55 -5.61 -45.07
N PRO A 506 -89.93 -5.75 -46.28
CA PRO A 506 -88.59 -6.27 -46.67
C PRO A 506 -87.81 -5.42 -47.74
N GLU A 507 -86.72 -5.99 -48.29
CA GLU A 507 -86.09 -5.73 -49.62
C GLU A 507 -85.45 -4.34 -49.90
N GLU A 508 -84.51 -4.16 -50.86
CA GLU A 508 -84.00 -5.04 -51.95
C GLU A 508 -82.52 -5.48 -51.80
N GLU A 509 -82.08 -6.39 -52.68
CA GLU A 509 -80.69 -6.81 -52.89
C GLU A 509 -79.96 -5.95 -53.94
N THR A 510 -78.62 -5.98 -53.96
CA THR A 510 -77.87 -6.28 -55.20
C THR A 510 -76.44 -6.72 -54.90
N GLN A 511 -75.81 -7.43 -55.84
CA GLN A 511 -74.67 -8.32 -55.59
C GLN A 511 -73.37 -7.89 -56.30
N THR A 512 -72.22 -8.19 -55.68
CA THR A 512 -70.91 -8.50 -56.32
C THR A 512 -70.23 -7.39 -57.18
N LEU A 513 -68.90 -7.25 -57.22
CA LEU A 513 -67.90 -8.26 -57.61
C LEU A 513 -66.52 -8.05 -56.93
N LYS A 514 -65.63 -9.05 -57.08
CA LYS A 514 -64.20 -9.00 -56.71
C LYS A 514 -63.32 -8.71 -57.97
N PRO A 515 -62.01 -9.05 -58.04
CA PRO A 515 -60.95 -8.05 -57.90
C PRO A 515 -60.07 -7.93 -59.16
N GLY A 516 -59.11 -6.99 -59.15
CA GLY A 516 -58.06 -6.89 -60.17
C GLY A 516 -56.71 -6.60 -59.52
N ASN A 517 -55.67 -7.32 -59.95
CA ASN A 517 -54.27 -7.04 -59.58
C ASN A 517 -53.71 -5.93 -60.48
N PHE A 518 -52.80 -5.12 -59.93
CA PHE A 518 -51.50 -4.84 -60.52
C PHE A 518 -50.49 -4.50 -59.41
#